data_AF-A0A412XEL5-F1
#
_entry.id   AF-A0A412XEL5-F1
#
_cell.length_a   1.000
_cell.length_b   1.000
_cell.length_c   1.000
_cell.angle_alpha   90.00
_cell.angle_beta   90.00
_cell.angle_gamma   90.00
#
_symmetry.space_group_name_H-M   'P 1'
#
loop_
_entity.id
_entity.type
_entity.pdbx_description
1 polymer ?
#
loop_
_entity_poly.entity_id
_entity_poly.type
_entity_poly.pdbx_seq_one_letter_code
_entity_poly.pdbx_strand_id
1 'polypeptide(L)'
;MKSIFSIDGFTFKEAFLLFCLEKEIIESDLEYSKDENVHEGKEQWFIFWKKNINELLVQLVPTEKLSIEKLDKKILCSEIEEEIINLNTNWKYIVLQRCAEFMPYDWFCLNCIENKDAALFNKANPNLKLDQYSKDLTLNKIASFLNIEY
;
A
#
# COMPACT_ATOMS: atom_id res chain seq x y z
N MET A 1 4.35 -26.49 14.29
CA MET A 1 3.80 -25.12 14.36
C MET A 1 4.29 -24.40 13.11
N LYS A 2 3.39 -24.03 12.19
CA LYS A 2 3.77 -23.38 10.93
C LYS A 2 4.35 -22.01 11.27
N SER A 3 5.60 -21.79 10.87
CA SER A 3 6.22 -20.46 10.83
C SER A 3 5.31 -19.56 10.01
N ILE A 4 4.54 -18.69 10.67
CA ILE A 4 3.82 -17.63 9.98
C ILE A 4 4.90 -16.64 9.59
N PHE A 5 5.35 -16.76 8.34
CA PHE A 5 6.24 -15.81 7.73
C PHE A 5 5.61 -14.42 7.89
N SER A 6 6.36 -13.52 8.53
CA SER A 6 5.89 -12.17 8.83
C SER A 6 6.72 -11.14 8.08
N ILE A 7 6.09 -10.03 7.72
CA ILE A 7 6.71 -8.86 7.13
C ILE A 7 6.45 -7.72 8.10
N ASP A 8 7.51 -7.20 8.72
CA ASP A 8 7.40 -6.09 9.68
C ASP A 8 6.35 -6.32 10.79
N GLY A 9 6.20 -7.57 11.25
CA GLY A 9 5.24 -7.94 12.29
C GLY A 9 3.84 -8.28 11.78
N PHE A 10 3.56 -8.15 10.49
CA PHE A 10 2.31 -8.58 9.85
C PHE A 10 2.41 -10.01 9.33
N THR A 11 1.30 -10.74 9.39
CA THR A 11 1.10 -11.94 8.55
C THR A 11 1.08 -11.55 7.07
N PHE A 12 1.31 -12.51 6.18
CA PHE A 12 1.22 -12.26 4.73
C PHE A 12 -0.14 -11.70 4.30
N LYS A 13 -1.24 -12.18 4.88
CA LYS A 13 -2.58 -11.67 4.53
C LYS A 13 -2.77 -10.23 4.95
N GLU A 14 -2.32 -9.88 6.16
CA GLU A 14 -2.37 -8.48 6.62
C GLU A 14 -1.47 -7.58 5.78
N ALA A 15 -0.27 -8.05 5.39
CA ALA A 15 0.60 -7.31 4.48
C ALA A 15 -0.03 -7.12 3.10
N PHE A 16 -0.69 -8.15 2.55
CA PHE A 16 -1.38 -8.07 1.26
C PHE A 16 -2.57 -7.12 1.33
N LEU A 17 -3.32 -7.15 2.44
CA LEU A 17 -4.40 -6.19 2.69
C LEU A 17 -3.84 -4.77 2.77
N LEU A 18 -2.73 -4.56 3.49
CA LEU A 18 -2.08 -3.26 3.59
C LEU A 18 -1.69 -2.74 2.20
N PHE A 19 -1.08 -3.57 1.34
CA PHE A 19 -0.76 -3.16 -0.04
C PHE A 19 -2.00 -2.73 -0.84
N CYS A 20 -3.13 -3.42 -0.69
CA CYS A 20 -4.38 -3.02 -1.33
C CYS A 20 -4.86 -1.63 -0.85
N LEU A 21 -4.73 -1.34 0.44
CA LEU A 21 -5.17 -0.07 1.02
C LEU A 21 -4.21 1.08 0.67
N GLU A 22 -2.90 0.83 0.66
CA GLU A 22 -1.88 1.77 0.17
C GLU A 22 -2.10 2.11 -1.31
N LYS A 23 -2.45 1.10 -2.13
CA LYS A 23 -2.84 1.30 -3.52
C LYS A 23 -4.01 2.27 -3.65
N GLU A 24 -5.04 2.12 -2.82
CA GLU A 24 -6.21 3.03 -2.83
C GLU A 24 -5.85 4.47 -2.46
N ILE A 25 -4.90 4.67 -1.55
CA ILE A 25 -4.38 6.01 -1.21
C ILE A 25 -3.73 6.64 -2.44
N ILE A 26 -2.88 5.89 -3.15
CA ILE A 26 -2.19 6.40 -4.35
C ILE A 26 -3.18 6.69 -5.48
N GLU A 27 -4.13 5.78 -5.73
CA GLU A 27 -5.15 5.96 -6.78
C GLU A 27 -6.06 7.15 -6.51
N SER A 28 -6.47 7.35 -5.25
CA SER A 28 -7.26 8.53 -4.90
C SER A 28 -6.48 9.83 -5.06
N ASP A 29 -5.18 9.84 -4.74
CA ASP A 29 -4.33 11.01 -4.92
C ASP A 29 -4.08 11.32 -6.40
N LEU A 30 -3.89 10.30 -7.23
CA LEU A 30 -3.76 10.45 -8.68
C LEU A 30 -5.00 11.07 -9.33
N GLU A 31 -6.19 10.60 -8.95
CA GLU A 31 -7.45 11.16 -9.44
C GLU A 31 -7.62 12.61 -8.98
N TYR A 32 -7.25 12.91 -7.74
CA TYR A 32 -7.32 14.27 -7.20
C TYR A 32 -6.39 15.23 -7.93
N SER A 33 -5.17 14.79 -8.27
CA SER A 33 -4.15 15.63 -8.87
C SER A 33 -4.13 15.61 -10.40
N LYS A 34 -5.15 15.06 -11.08
CA LYS A 34 -5.13 14.80 -12.54
C LYS A 34 -4.88 16.03 -13.42
N ASP A 35 -5.30 17.20 -12.94
CA ASP A 35 -5.14 18.48 -13.65
C ASP A 35 -3.91 19.26 -13.17
N GLU A 36 -3.14 18.70 -12.25
CA GLU A 36 -1.93 19.32 -11.71
C GLU A 36 -0.68 18.95 -12.53
N ASN A 37 0.30 19.84 -12.58
CA ASN A 37 1.57 19.62 -13.27
C ASN A 37 2.45 18.52 -12.65
N VAL A 38 2.02 17.92 -11.53
CA VAL A 38 2.71 16.82 -10.84
C VAL A 38 2.14 15.44 -11.19
N HIS A 39 0.99 15.37 -11.87
CA HIS A 39 0.27 14.12 -12.12
C HIS A 39 1.12 13.06 -12.80
N GLU A 40 1.79 13.41 -13.91
CA GLU A 40 2.65 12.48 -14.66
C GLU A 40 3.75 11.88 -13.76
N GLY A 41 4.35 12.69 -12.88
CA GLY A 41 5.35 12.23 -11.93
C GLY A 41 4.78 11.24 -10.91
N LYS A 42 3.59 11.51 -10.38
CA LYS A 42 2.89 10.60 -9.46
C LYS A 42 2.51 9.29 -10.16
N GLU A 43 2.08 9.34 -11.41
CA GLU A 43 1.68 8.17 -12.20
C GLU A 43 2.89 7.25 -12.47
N GLN A 44 4.02 7.83 -12.90
CA GLN A 44 5.27 7.09 -13.07
C GLN A 44 5.74 6.45 -11.76
N TRP A 45 5.64 7.18 -10.64
CA TRP A 45 5.94 6.63 -9.33
C TRP A 45 5.03 5.44 -9.00
N PHE A 46 3.72 5.53 -9.28
CA PHE A 46 2.77 4.46 -9.00
C PHE A 46 3.03 3.20 -9.83
N ILE A 47 3.33 3.35 -11.13
CA ILE A 47 3.73 2.23 -12.00
C ILE A 47 4.91 1.48 -11.39
N PHE A 48 5.90 2.23 -10.92
CA PHE A 48 7.10 1.69 -10.31
C PHE A 48 6.81 1.02 -8.96
N TRP A 49 6.02 1.65 -8.08
CA TRP A 49 5.58 1.03 -6.83
C TRP A 49 4.88 -0.29 -7.08
N LYS A 50 3.96 -0.36 -8.06
CA LYS A 50 3.28 -1.61 -8.42
C LYS A 50 4.25 -2.69 -8.87
N LYS A 51 5.28 -2.33 -9.63
CA LYS A 51 6.33 -3.27 -10.05
C LYS A 51 7.04 -3.87 -8.83
N ASN A 52 7.49 -3.03 -7.88
CA ASN A 52 8.19 -3.50 -6.68
C ASN A 52 7.28 -4.38 -5.80
N ILE A 53 6.02 -3.99 -5.60
CA ILE A 53 5.08 -4.80 -4.83
C ILE A 53 4.84 -6.14 -5.52
N ASN A 54 4.68 -6.17 -6.85
CA ASN A 54 4.54 -7.42 -7.59
C ASN A 54 5.79 -8.32 -7.46
N GLU A 55 6.99 -7.76 -7.53
CA GLU A 55 8.24 -8.50 -7.30
C GLU A 55 8.31 -9.08 -5.88
N LEU A 56 7.91 -8.30 -4.87
CA LEU A 56 7.80 -8.75 -3.49
C LEU A 56 6.77 -9.88 -3.35
N LEU A 57 5.57 -9.74 -3.92
CA LEU A 57 4.54 -10.78 -3.89
C LEU A 57 5.04 -12.12 -4.47
N VAL A 58 5.79 -12.07 -5.58
CA VAL A 58 6.41 -13.26 -6.18
C VAL A 58 7.46 -13.87 -5.25
N GLN A 59 8.25 -13.07 -4.54
CA GLN A 59 9.23 -13.61 -3.58
C GLN A 59 8.55 -14.27 -2.37
N LEU A 60 7.44 -13.71 -1.90
CA LEU A 60 6.71 -14.21 -0.73
C LEU A 60 5.92 -15.48 -1.04
N VAL A 61 5.33 -15.56 -2.24
CA VAL A 61 4.53 -16.72 -2.68
C VAL A 61 4.92 -17.13 -4.11
N PRO A 62 6.12 -17.73 -4.33
CA PRO A 62 6.66 -17.98 -5.66
C PRO A 62 5.82 -18.92 -6.53
N THR A 63 5.01 -19.76 -5.90
CA THR A 63 4.14 -20.74 -6.57
C THR A 63 2.87 -20.12 -7.12
N GLU A 64 2.51 -18.91 -6.69
CA GLU A 64 1.30 -18.23 -7.11
C GLU A 64 1.64 -17.06 -8.03
N LYS A 65 0.89 -16.92 -9.12
CA LYS A 65 1.01 -15.75 -10.02
C LYS A 65 0.20 -14.58 -9.46
N LEU A 66 0.55 -14.17 -8.25
CA LEU A 66 -0.05 -13.03 -7.56
C LEU A 66 0.37 -11.72 -8.23
N SER A 67 -0.54 -10.75 -8.17
CA SER A 67 -0.26 -9.37 -8.55
C SER A 67 -1.14 -8.45 -7.73
N ILE A 68 -0.64 -7.27 -7.38
CA ILE A 68 -1.39 -6.25 -6.65
C ILE A 68 -2.72 -5.89 -7.32
N GLU A 69 -2.81 -5.99 -8.65
CA GLU A 69 -4.04 -5.74 -9.40
C GLU A 69 -5.10 -6.83 -9.24
N LYS A 70 -4.72 -8.01 -8.73
CA LYS A 70 -5.60 -9.17 -8.56
C LYS A 70 -5.95 -9.45 -7.12
N LEU A 71 -5.31 -8.77 -6.16
CA LEU A 71 -5.66 -8.91 -4.75
C LEU A 71 -7.03 -8.30 -4.50
N ASP A 72 -7.84 -8.97 -3.69
CA ASP A 72 -9.15 -8.50 -3.27
C ASP A 72 -9.12 -8.21 -1.77
N LYS A 73 -9.21 -6.92 -1.42
CA LYS A 73 -9.17 -6.49 -0.02
C LYS A 73 -10.32 -7.05 0.82
N LYS A 74 -11.49 -7.32 0.23
CA LYS A 74 -12.65 -7.87 0.96
C LYS A 74 -12.38 -9.32 1.33
N ILE A 75 -11.90 -10.11 0.36
CA ILE A 75 -11.53 -11.52 0.60
C ILE A 75 -10.42 -11.60 1.65
N LEU A 76 -9.36 -10.79 1.50
CA LEU A 76 -8.26 -10.76 2.47
C LEU A 76 -8.75 -10.37 3.87
N CYS A 77 -9.60 -9.34 3.98
CA CYS A 77 -10.16 -8.92 5.26
C CYS A 77 -11.01 -10.01 5.91
N SER A 78 -11.90 -10.68 5.16
CA SER A 78 -12.71 -11.77 5.70
C SER A 78 -11.86 -12.96 6.13
N GLU A 79 -10.84 -13.32 5.34
CA GLU A 79 -9.94 -14.41 5.69
C GLU A 79 -9.12 -14.11 6.95
N ILE A 80 -8.65 -12.87 7.11
CA ILE A 80 -7.99 -12.44 8.35
C ILE A 80 -9.00 -12.58 9.49
N GLU A 81 -10.19 -11.98 9.39
CA GLU A 81 -11.23 -12.06 10.44
C GLU A 81 -11.50 -13.50 10.87
N GLU A 82 -11.60 -14.44 9.93
CA GLU A 82 -11.79 -15.87 10.19
C GLU A 82 -10.64 -16.52 10.97
N GLU A 83 -9.40 -16.12 10.71
CA GLU A 83 -8.20 -16.67 11.37
C GLU A 83 -8.05 -16.21 12.83
N ILE A 84 -8.58 -15.03 13.16
CA ILE A 84 -8.43 -14.36 14.47
C ILE A 84 -9.75 -14.25 15.26
N ILE A 85 -10.82 -14.97 14.88
CA ILE A 85 -12.12 -15.00 15.58
C ILE A 85 -11.99 -15.18 17.11
N ASN A 86 -10.88 -15.76 17.60
CA ASN A 86 -10.64 -16.03 19.02
C ASN A 86 -9.42 -15.32 19.61
N LEU A 87 -8.77 -14.43 18.86
CA LEU A 87 -7.62 -13.66 19.31
C LEU A 87 -8.07 -12.20 19.41
N ASN A 88 -8.10 -11.66 20.63
CA ASN A 88 -8.43 -10.24 20.86
C ASN A 88 -7.30 -9.36 20.31
N THR A 89 -7.27 -9.16 18.99
CA THR A 89 -6.20 -8.45 18.26
C THR A 89 -6.70 -7.12 17.73
N ASN A 90 -5.88 -6.08 17.87
CA ASN A 90 -6.14 -4.75 17.34
C ASN A 90 -5.63 -4.59 15.89
N TRP A 91 -5.56 -5.67 15.13
CA TRP A 91 -4.92 -5.71 13.81
C TRP A 91 -5.48 -4.66 12.84
N LYS A 92 -6.80 -4.42 12.86
CA LYS A 92 -7.45 -3.40 12.02
C LYS A 92 -6.93 -2.00 12.31
N TYR A 93 -6.74 -1.67 13.60
CA TYR A 93 -6.19 -0.37 14.01
C TYR A 93 -4.72 -0.26 13.58
N ILE A 94 -3.95 -1.35 13.69
CA ILE A 94 -2.56 -1.38 13.24
C ILE A 94 -2.50 -1.15 11.72
N VAL A 95 -3.33 -1.83 10.92
CA VAL A 95 -3.42 -1.63 9.47
C VAL A 95 -3.80 -0.20 9.12
N LEU A 96 -4.82 0.36 9.79
CA LEU A 96 -5.24 1.77 9.58
C LEU A 96 -4.11 2.75 9.95
N GLN A 97 -3.41 2.52 11.05
CA GLN A 97 -2.28 3.35 11.46
C GLN A 97 -1.16 3.32 10.41
N ARG A 98 -0.83 2.14 9.86
CA ARG A 98 0.16 2.04 8.78
C ARG A 98 -0.27 2.80 7.53
N CYS A 99 -1.55 2.75 7.18
CA CYS A 99 -2.11 3.57 6.09
C CYS A 99 -1.95 5.07 6.39
N ALA A 100 -2.17 5.51 7.63
CA ALA A 100 -2.00 6.91 8.03
C ALA A 100 -0.54 7.37 7.99
N GLU A 101 0.40 6.48 8.30
CA GLU A 101 1.84 6.72 8.23
C GLU A 101 2.40 6.62 6.80
N PHE A 102 1.63 6.10 5.85
CA PHE A 102 2.08 5.89 4.48
C PHE A 102 2.37 7.20 3.76
N MET A 103 3.58 7.30 3.18
CA MET A 103 4.09 8.46 2.44
C MET A 103 4.73 7.98 1.13
N PRO A 104 3.94 7.74 0.07
CA PRO A 104 4.42 7.09 -1.14
C PRO A 104 5.54 7.88 -1.83
N TYR A 105 5.41 9.20 -1.93
CA TYR A 105 6.33 10.02 -2.72
C TYR A 105 7.57 10.52 -1.98
N ASP A 106 7.86 10.01 -0.78
CA ASP A 106 9.07 10.43 -0.06
C ASP A 106 10.33 9.93 -0.77
N TRP A 107 11.33 10.81 -0.92
CA TRP A 107 12.64 10.53 -1.50
C TRP A 107 13.35 9.38 -0.80
N PHE A 108 13.12 9.21 0.51
CA PHE A 108 13.69 8.08 1.26
C PHE A 108 13.15 6.73 0.80
N CYS A 109 11.89 6.65 0.37
CA CYS A 109 11.32 5.41 -0.19
C CYS A 109 11.96 5.03 -1.53
N LEU A 110 12.55 5.99 -2.26
CA LEU A 110 13.22 5.76 -3.55
C LEU A 110 14.68 5.28 -3.40
N ASN A 111 15.39 5.70 -2.35
CA ASN A 111 16.81 5.30 -2.14
C ASN A 111 16.97 3.82 -1.74
N CYS A 112 15.90 3.14 -1.34
CA CYS A 112 15.92 1.71 -1.04
C CYS A 112 15.89 0.83 -2.30
N ILE A 113 15.70 1.40 -3.49
CA ILE A 113 15.72 0.66 -4.76
C ILE A 113 17.08 0.87 -5.44
N GLU A 114 17.79 -0.22 -5.71
CA GLU A 114 19.07 -0.24 -6.42
C GLU A 114 18.99 0.39 -7.82
N ASN A 115 19.31 1.69 -7.89
CA ASN A 115 20.22 2.40 -8.80
C ASN A 115 20.18 2.21 -10.34
N LYS A 116 19.29 1.42 -10.94
CA LYS A 116 19.14 1.40 -12.42
C LYS A 116 18.05 2.35 -12.94
N ASP A 117 17.00 2.58 -12.15
CA ASP A 117 15.89 3.47 -12.54
C ASP A 117 15.97 4.88 -11.91
N ALA A 118 16.99 5.14 -11.07
CA ALA A 118 17.18 6.42 -10.38
C ALA A 118 17.34 7.65 -11.32
N ALA A 119 17.85 7.44 -12.54
CA ALA A 119 17.97 8.48 -13.55
C ALA A 119 16.61 8.94 -14.13
N LEU A 120 15.60 8.06 -14.14
CA LEU A 120 14.21 8.41 -14.47
C LEU A 120 13.57 9.19 -13.32
N PHE A 121 13.91 8.85 -12.07
CA PHE A 121 13.42 9.56 -10.88
C PHE A 121 14.05 10.93 -10.63
N ASN A 122 15.28 11.19 -11.11
CA ASN A 122 15.80 12.56 -11.15
C ASN A 122 14.95 13.51 -12.04
N LYS A 123 14.07 12.97 -12.90
CA LYS A 123 13.03 13.74 -13.61
C LYS A 123 11.70 13.78 -12.87
N ALA A 124 11.43 12.85 -11.94
CA ALA A 124 10.27 12.93 -11.06
C ALA A 124 10.52 14.08 -10.08
N ASN A 125 9.67 15.10 -10.21
CA ASN A 125 9.77 16.39 -9.53
C ASN A 125 10.11 16.19 -8.03
N PRO A 126 11.15 16.82 -7.45
CA PRO A 126 11.47 16.73 -6.01
C PRO A 126 10.36 17.25 -5.08
N ASN A 127 9.23 17.68 -5.66
CA ASN A 127 8.06 18.21 -5.00
C ASN A 127 6.85 17.26 -5.04
N LEU A 128 7.00 16.00 -5.48
CA LEU A 128 5.89 15.04 -5.38
C LEU A 128 5.52 14.85 -3.91
N LYS A 129 4.26 15.15 -3.58
CA LYS A 129 3.70 15.01 -2.24
C LYS A 129 2.30 14.43 -2.35
N LEU A 130 1.97 13.62 -1.36
CA LEU A 130 0.62 13.10 -1.20
C LEU A 130 -0.25 14.27 -0.75
N ASP A 131 -1.35 14.52 -1.46
CA ASP A 131 -2.28 15.56 -1.07
C ASP A 131 -2.96 15.18 0.25
N GLN A 132 -2.96 16.09 1.22
CA GLN A 132 -3.46 15.79 2.56
C GLN A 132 -4.98 15.58 2.56
N TYR A 133 -5.72 16.35 1.74
CA TYR A 133 -7.16 16.23 1.67
C TYR A 133 -7.58 14.90 1.01
N SER A 134 -6.92 14.51 -0.08
CA SER A 134 -7.13 13.23 -0.75
C SER A 134 -6.81 12.06 0.20
N LYS A 135 -5.73 12.18 0.98
CA LYS A 135 -5.33 11.21 2.01
C LYS A 135 -6.40 11.07 3.09
N ASP A 136 -6.85 12.18 3.68
CA ASP A 136 -7.84 12.16 4.78
C ASP A 136 -9.17 11.56 4.31
N LEU A 137 -9.63 11.91 3.10
CA LEU A 137 -10.82 11.29 2.51
C LEU A 137 -10.67 9.78 2.31
N THR A 138 -9.48 9.33 1.93
CA THR A 138 -9.22 7.90 1.71
C THR A 138 -9.11 7.16 3.03
N LEU A 139 -8.44 7.71 4.04
CA LEU A 139 -8.34 7.12 5.37
C LEU A 139 -9.71 6.94 6.02
N ASN A 140 -10.63 7.90 5.85
CA ASN A 140 -12.02 7.77 6.31
C ASN A 140 -12.74 6.58 5.64
N LYS A 141 -12.53 6.36 4.34
CA LYS A 141 -13.09 5.20 3.62
C LYS A 141 -12.47 3.89 4.10
N ILE A 142 -11.16 3.87 4.35
CA ILE A 142 -10.45 2.70 4.88
C ILE A 142 -10.94 2.36 6.29
N ALA A 143 -11.08 3.35 7.17
CA ALA A 143 -11.61 3.18 8.51
C ALA A 143 -13.04 2.61 8.48
N SER A 144 -13.90 3.19 7.62
CA SER A 144 -15.25 2.68 7.40
C SER A 144 -15.25 1.23 6.90
N PHE A 145 -14.35 0.88 5.97
CA PHE A 145 -14.20 -0.48 5.47
C PHE A 145 -13.77 -1.47 6.55
N LEU A 146 -12.88 -1.05 7.45
CA LEU A 146 -12.41 -1.86 8.57
C LEU A 146 -13.42 -1.91 9.74
N ASN A 147 -14.49 -1.12 9.72
CA ASN A 147 -15.39 -0.90 10.85
C ASN A 147 -14.68 -0.31 12.08
N ILE A 148 -13.90 0.75 11.85
CA ILE A 148 -13.22 1.55 12.88
C ILE A 148 -13.80 2.97 12.90
N GLU A 149 -13.98 3.55 14.08
CA GLU A 149 -14.22 4.98 14.25
C GLU A 149 -12.88 5.75 14.07
N TYR A 150 -12.84 6.67 13.11
CA TYR A 150 -11.64 7.46 12.74
C TYR A 150 -11.99 8.94 12.64
#